data_AF-A0A7S3PQV5-F1
#
_entry.id   AF-A0A7S3PQV5-F1
#
_cell.length_a   1.000
_cell.length_b   1.000
_cell.length_c   1.000
_cell.angle_alpha   90.00
_cell.angle_beta   90.00
_cell.angle_gamma   90.00
#
_symmetry.space_group_name_H-M   'P 1'
#
loop_
_entity.id
_entity.type
_entity.pdbx_description
1 polymer ?
#
loop_
_entity_poly.entity_id
_entity_poly.type
_entity_poly.pdbx_seq_one_letter_code
_entity_poly.pdbx_strand_id
1 'polypeptide(L)'
;VVVSIENGQVGKVVKSIELKGIMAKGITSAKFSPTGDHIVLGHGMRDRLIQPTQTLTQQREGDQLHSHRVAAIYKTYTGTEIQLTNVVCSNKDDINIAVFHPFVGSGIIYGTRKGVIRSYGLVALPNDNKEP
;
A
#
# COMPACT_ATOMS: atom_id res chain seq x y z
N VAL A 1 11.38 -10.82 2.96
CA VAL A 1 12.70 -11.39 3.33
C VAL A 1 13.40 -10.38 4.21
N VAL A 2 13.84 -10.79 5.40
CA VAL A 2 14.70 -10.02 6.31
C VAL A 2 16.13 -10.50 6.08
N VAL A 3 17.02 -9.55 5.80
CA VAL A 3 18.44 -9.81 5.56
C VAL A 3 19.26 -9.22 6.70
N SER A 4 20.28 -9.95 7.14
CA SER A 4 21.20 -9.45 8.15
C SER A 4 22.05 -8.31 7.57
N ILE A 5 22.30 -7.30 8.41
CA ILE A 5 23.24 -6.22 8.17
C ILE A 5 24.46 -6.30 9.11
N GLU A 6 24.56 -7.36 9.90
CA GLU A 6 25.67 -7.56 10.84
C GLU A 6 26.96 -7.91 10.09
N ASN A 7 28.09 -7.37 10.57
CA ASN A 7 29.40 -7.65 9.99
C ASN A 7 29.67 -9.16 9.95
N GLY A 8 30.10 -9.66 8.79
CA GLY A 8 30.35 -11.10 8.56
C GLY A 8 29.11 -11.96 8.32
N GLN A 9 27.89 -11.40 8.37
CA GLN A 9 26.63 -12.05 8.01
C GLN A 9 25.79 -11.20 7.02
N VAL A 10 26.32 -10.08 6.53
CA VAL A 10 25.62 -9.16 5.62
C VAL A 10 25.01 -9.91 4.44
N GLY A 11 23.72 -9.69 4.20
CA GLY A 11 22.98 -10.32 3.10
C GLY A 11 22.45 -11.72 3.39
N LYS A 12 22.83 -12.34 4.52
CA LYS A 12 22.24 -13.61 4.95
C LYS A 12 20.76 -13.43 5.22
N VAL A 13 19.93 -14.31 4.65
CA VAL A 13 18.50 -14.35 4.94
C VAL A 13 18.30 -14.84 6.37
N VAL A 14 17.81 -13.95 7.24
CA VAL A 14 17.47 -14.26 8.63
C VAL A 14 16.07 -14.83 8.70
N LYS A 15 15.15 -14.30 7.90
CA LYS A 15 13.76 -14.74 7.87
C LYS A 15 13.10 -14.47 6.52
N SER A 16 12.20 -15.36 6.10
CA SER A 16 11.27 -15.08 5.00
C SER A 16 9.85 -15.34 5.47
N ILE A 17 8.95 -14.42 5.17
CA ILE A 17 7.51 -14.55 5.43
C ILE A 17 6.83 -14.37 4.09
N GLU A 18 6.00 -15.34 3.74
CA GLU A 18 5.11 -15.22 2.60
C GLU A 18 3.96 -14.27 2.95
N LEU A 19 3.77 -13.23 2.15
CA LEU A 19 2.68 -12.28 2.33
C LEU A 19 1.42 -12.85 1.67
N LYS A 20 0.63 -13.58 2.46
CA LYS A 20 -0.65 -14.14 2.02
C LYS A 20 -1.67 -13.01 1.79
N GLY A 21 -2.58 -13.21 0.83
CA GLY A 21 -3.75 -12.35 0.64
C GLY A 21 -3.64 -11.26 -0.44
N ILE A 22 -2.51 -11.16 -1.16
CA ILE A 22 -2.37 -10.20 -2.27
C ILE A 22 -2.08 -10.92 -3.57
N MET A 23 -3.08 -10.93 -4.45
CA MET A 23 -2.94 -11.35 -5.83
C MET A 23 -2.54 -10.16 -6.71
N ALA A 24 -1.36 -9.57 -6.49
CA ALA A 24 -0.78 -8.58 -7.41
C ALA A 24 0.04 -9.31 -8.50
N LYS A 25 0.06 -8.83 -9.76
CA LYS A 25 1.00 -9.41 -10.76
C LYS A 25 2.44 -8.93 -10.49
N GLY A 26 2.59 -7.79 -9.83
CA GLY A 26 3.89 -7.25 -9.43
C GLY A 26 3.76 -6.17 -8.37
N ILE A 27 4.76 -6.10 -7.51
CA ILE A 27 4.95 -5.02 -6.54
C ILE A 27 5.76 -3.91 -7.24
N THR A 28 5.22 -2.70 -7.31
CA THR A 28 5.89 -1.54 -7.92
C THR A 28 6.72 -0.76 -6.92
N SER A 29 6.35 -0.82 -5.64
CA SER A 29 7.07 -0.16 -4.57
C SER A 29 6.88 -0.85 -3.23
N ALA A 30 7.91 -0.79 -2.40
CA ALA A 30 7.86 -1.13 -0.98
C ALA A 30 8.47 0.02 -0.17
N LYS A 31 7.83 0.39 0.93
CA LYS A 31 8.35 1.39 1.88
C LYS A 31 8.02 0.99 3.31
N PHE A 32 8.90 1.38 4.23
CA PHE A 32 8.69 1.26 5.67
C PHE A 32 8.16 2.58 6.22
N SER A 33 7.35 2.51 7.27
CA SER A 33 6.99 3.70 8.06
C SER A 33 8.23 4.27 8.76
N PRO A 34 8.19 5.55 9.18
CA PRO A 34 9.29 6.14 9.95
C PRO A 34 9.71 5.33 11.18
N THR A 35 8.76 4.64 11.82
CA THR A 35 9.03 3.77 12.98
C THR A 35 9.48 2.36 12.62
N GLY A 36 9.32 1.93 11.36
CA GLY A 36 9.55 0.55 10.92
C GLY A 36 8.41 -0.42 11.24
N ASP A 37 7.38 0.00 11.98
CA ASP A 37 6.24 -0.85 12.40
C ASP A 37 5.27 -1.17 11.27
N HIS A 38 5.34 -0.46 10.15
CA HIS A 38 4.45 -0.69 9.01
C HIS A 38 5.21 -0.75 7.70
N ILE A 39 4.69 -1.55 6.77
CA ILE A 39 5.17 -1.67 5.41
C ILE A 39 4.00 -1.36 4.49
N VAL A 40 4.19 -0.42 3.55
CA VAL A 40 3.27 -0.24 2.41
C VAL A 40 3.86 -0.90 1.18
N LEU A 41 3.06 -1.74 0.52
CA LEU A 41 3.36 -2.33 -0.77
C LEU A 41 2.42 -1.71 -1.82
N GLY A 42 3.00 -1.06 -2.82
CA GLY A 42 2.31 -0.59 -4.00
C GLY A 42 2.19 -1.70 -5.04
N HIS A 43 1.01 -1.82 -5.64
CA HIS A 43 0.71 -2.81 -6.67
C HIS A 43 0.61 -2.15 -8.04
N GLY A 44 1.24 -2.77 -9.03
CA GLY A 44 0.98 -2.47 -10.44
C GLY A 44 -0.21 -3.27 -10.94
N MET A 45 -1.03 -2.68 -11.84
CA MET A 45 -2.19 -3.35 -12.43
C MET A 45 -1.84 -4.72 -13.02
N ARG A 46 -2.82 -5.63 -12.97
CA ARG A 46 -2.90 -6.77 -13.89
C ARG A 46 -3.63 -6.35 -15.16
N ASP A 47 -3.23 -6.92 -16.30
CA ASP A 47 -3.94 -6.79 -17.58
C ASP A 47 -5.46 -6.97 -17.39
N ARG A 48 -6.24 -6.07 -17.99
CA ARG A 48 -7.72 -6.00 -17.92
C ARG A 48 -8.45 -7.24 -18.48
N LEU A 49 -7.70 -8.28 -18.85
CA LEU A 49 -8.18 -9.49 -19.51
C LEU A 49 -8.43 -10.67 -18.55
N ILE A 50 -8.06 -10.58 -17.26
CA ILE A 50 -8.27 -11.67 -16.30
C ILE A 50 -9.41 -11.34 -15.33
N GLN A 51 -10.61 -11.72 -15.79
CA GLN A 51 -11.84 -12.13 -15.08
C GLN A 51 -12.53 -11.19 -14.06
N PRO A 52 -13.88 -11.21 -14.01
CA PRO A 52 -14.72 -10.29 -13.21
C PRO A 52 -14.73 -10.56 -11.70
N THR A 53 -14.05 -11.63 -11.26
CA THR A 53 -14.24 -12.26 -9.94
C THR A 53 -13.57 -11.53 -8.78
N GLN A 54 -12.86 -10.42 -9.02
CA GLN A 54 -12.16 -9.65 -7.98
C GLN A 54 -12.64 -8.21 -7.86
N THR A 55 -13.82 -7.91 -8.40
CA THR A 55 -14.50 -6.66 -8.12
C THR A 55 -14.99 -6.71 -6.68
N LEU A 56 -14.46 -5.86 -5.80
CA LEU A 56 -15.20 -5.50 -4.58
C LEU A 56 -16.39 -4.66 -5.05
N THR A 57 -17.48 -5.34 -5.42
CA THR A 57 -18.73 -4.72 -5.85
C THR A 57 -19.33 -4.04 -4.63
N GLN A 58 -18.97 -2.78 -4.38
CA GLN A 58 -19.85 -1.92 -3.59
C GLN A 58 -21.07 -1.68 -4.47
N GLN A 59 -22.12 -2.49 -4.28
CA GLN A 59 -23.39 -2.31 -4.94
C GLN A 59 -24.01 -0.99 -4.47
N ARG A 60 -23.85 0.06 -5.27
CA ARG A 60 -24.87 1.11 -5.40
C ARG A 60 -25.47 0.92 -6.78
N GLU A 61 -26.79 0.72 -6.83
CA GLU A 61 -27.54 0.58 -8.08
C GLU A 61 -27.18 1.71 -9.05
N GLY A 62 -26.74 1.35 -10.26
CA GLY A 62 -26.61 2.28 -11.39
C GLY A 62 -25.24 2.35 -12.06
N ASP A 63 -24.13 2.07 -11.38
CA ASP A 63 -22.78 2.19 -11.98
C ASP A 63 -21.83 1.12 -11.41
N GLN A 64 -21.49 0.09 -12.19
CA GLN A 64 -20.52 -0.94 -11.79
C GLN A 64 -19.10 -0.36 -11.82
N LEU A 65 -18.74 0.32 -10.74
CA LEU A 65 -17.43 0.93 -10.60
C LEU A 65 -16.42 -0.10 -10.10
N HIS A 66 -15.74 -0.79 -11.02
CA HIS A 66 -14.75 -1.80 -10.67
C HIS A 66 -13.56 -1.17 -9.94
N SER A 67 -13.44 -1.40 -8.63
CA SER A 67 -12.27 -1.00 -7.84
C SER A 67 -11.31 -2.18 -7.66
N HIS A 68 -10.01 -1.94 -7.93
CA HIS A 68 -8.94 -2.91 -7.73
C HIS A 68 -8.00 -2.48 -6.61
N ARG A 69 -7.28 -3.43 -6.03
CA ARG A 69 -6.33 -3.18 -4.94
C ARG A 69 -5.07 -2.52 -5.49
N VAL A 70 -4.75 -1.34 -4.99
CA VAL A 70 -3.57 -0.56 -5.43
C VAL A 70 -2.45 -0.53 -4.42
N ALA A 71 -2.76 -0.68 -3.13
CA ALA A 71 -1.75 -0.87 -2.10
C ALA A 71 -2.26 -1.78 -1.00
N ALA A 72 -1.31 -2.35 -0.26
CA ALA A 72 -1.56 -3.02 1.00
C ALA A 72 -0.61 -2.49 2.07
N ILE A 73 -1.14 -2.36 3.26
CA ILE A 73 -0.40 -1.92 4.43
C ILE A 73 -0.34 -3.10 5.39
N TYR A 74 0.89 -3.45 5.77
CA TYR A 74 1.19 -4.48 6.73
C TYR A 74 1.71 -3.85 8.00
N LYS A 75 1.35 -4.43 9.14
CA LYS A 75 2.00 -4.15 10.42
C LYS A 75 3.06 -5.22 10.67
N THR A 76 4.24 -4.78 11.06
CA THR A 76 5.33 -5.64 11.50
C THR A 76 5.29 -5.71 13.02
N TYR A 77 5.45 -6.92 13.54
CA TYR A 77 5.72 -7.14 14.95
C TYR A 77 7.19 -7.53 15.08
N THR A 78 7.82 -7.13 16.18
CA THR A 78 9.26 -7.28 16.43
C THR A 78 9.74 -8.70 16.06
N GLY A 79 10.40 -8.81 14.91
CA GLY A 79 11.09 -10.01 14.41
C GLY A 79 10.24 -11.22 14.00
N THR A 80 8.97 -11.32 14.39
CA THR A 80 8.24 -12.60 14.31
C THR A 80 7.06 -12.64 13.33
N GLU A 81 6.32 -11.55 13.16
CA GLU A 81 5.06 -11.60 12.43
C GLU A 81 4.86 -10.38 11.54
N ILE A 82 4.22 -10.59 10.39
CA ILE A 82 3.78 -9.54 9.48
C ILE A 82 2.30 -9.78 9.20
N GLN A 83 1.46 -8.79 9.52
CA GLN A 83 0.01 -8.90 9.42
C GLN A 83 -0.54 -7.85 8.46
N LEU A 84 -1.40 -8.27 7.51
CA LEU A 84 -2.12 -7.33 6.65
C LEU A 84 -3.13 -6.54 7.49
N THR A 85 -2.98 -5.22 7.54
CA THR A 85 -3.89 -4.35 8.32
C THR A 85 -4.88 -3.62 7.42
N ASN A 86 -4.43 -3.09 6.27
CA ASN A 86 -5.30 -2.34 5.37
C ASN A 86 -5.03 -2.67 3.90
N VAL A 87 -6.07 -2.51 3.09
CA VAL A 87 -6.01 -2.59 1.63
C VAL A 87 -6.57 -1.29 1.06
N VAL A 88 -5.77 -0.62 0.22
CA VAL A 88 -6.20 0.57 -0.50
C VAL A 88 -6.71 0.14 -1.87
N CYS A 89 -7.96 0.47 -2.18
CA CYS A 89 -8.59 0.19 -3.47
C CYS A 89 -8.74 1.47 -4.29
N SER A 90 -8.64 1.35 -5.61
CA SER A 90 -8.89 2.42 -6.56
C SER A 90 -9.56 1.83 -7.80
N ASN A 91 -10.49 2.57 -8.38
CA ASN A 91 -11.14 2.26 -9.65
C ASN A 91 -10.53 3.04 -10.83
N LYS A 92 -9.56 3.92 -10.57
CA LYS A 92 -9.09 4.92 -11.53
C LYS A 92 -7.59 4.81 -11.84
N ASP A 93 -6.81 4.17 -10.97
CA ASP A 93 -5.37 4.34 -10.92
C ASP A 93 -4.61 3.14 -10.38
N ASP A 94 -3.32 3.07 -10.68
CA ASP A 94 -2.35 2.20 -10.04
C ASP A 94 -1.34 3.02 -9.25
N ILE A 95 -0.76 2.43 -8.22
CA ILE A 95 0.30 3.06 -7.44
C ILE A 95 1.66 2.81 -8.11
N ASN A 96 2.38 3.91 -8.36
CA ASN A 96 3.78 3.83 -8.77
C ASN A 96 4.70 4.00 -7.55
N ILE A 97 4.43 5.03 -6.74
CA ILE A 97 5.22 5.38 -5.56
C ILE A 97 4.26 5.65 -4.42
N ALA A 98 4.53 5.10 -3.25
CA ALA A 98 3.89 5.49 -1.99
C ALA A 98 4.96 5.99 -1.01
N VAL A 99 4.59 6.87 -0.10
CA VAL A 99 5.41 7.32 1.04
C VAL A 99 4.51 7.44 2.26
N PHE A 100 5.03 7.06 3.43
CA PHE A 100 4.34 7.31 4.69
C PHE A 100 4.45 8.79 5.05
N HIS A 101 3.39 9.31 5.65
CA HIS A 101 3.48 10.59 6.33
C HIS A 101 4.55 10.51 7.43
N PRO A 102 5.39 11.55 7.65
CA PRO A 102 6.43 11.52 8.68
C PRO A 102 5.87 11.38 10.10
N PHE A 103 4.67 11.93 10.34
CA PHE A 103 3.94 11.69 11.59
C PHE A 103 3.23 10.33 11.57
N VAL A 104 3.45 9.57 12.63
CA VAL A 104 2.86 8.24 12.83
C VAL A 104 1.33 8.34 12.86
N GLY A 105 0.66 7.43 12.15
CA GLY A 105 -0.80 7.39 12.11
C GLY A 105 -1.44 8.34 11.09
N SER A 106 -0.68 9.28 10.51
CA SER A 106 -1.20 10.23 9.52
C SER A 106 -1.31 9.66 8.10
N GLY A 107 -1.20 8.35 7.92
CA GLY A 107 -1.46 7.71 6.62
C GLY A 107 -0.31 7.77 5.62
N ILE A 108 -0.66 7.69 4.33
CA ILE A 108 0.27 7.62 3.20
C ILE A 108 -0.13 8.61 2.09
N ILE A 109 0.88 9.07 1.35
CA ILE A 109 0.73 9.80 0.09
C ILE A 109 1.24 8.88 -1.03
N TYR A 110 0.54 8.84 -2.16
CA TYR A 110 0.97 8.03 -3.29
C TYR A 110 0.73 8.70 -4.64
N GLY A 111 1.69 8.51 -5.55
CA GLY A 111 1.60 8.92 -6.94
C GLY A 111 0.99 7.82 -7.80
N THR A 112 0.15 8.22 -8.76
CA THR A 112 -0.48 7.31 -9.70
C THR A 112 0.23 7.26 -11.05
N ARG A 113 -0.01 6.22 -11.85
CA ARG A 113 0.47 6.16 -13.24
C ARG A 113 0.02 7.33 -14.12
N LYS A 114 -1.07 8.02 -13.76
CA LYS A 114 -1.58 9.20 -14.47
C LYS A 114 -0.93 10.51 -14.03
N GLY A 115 0.07 10.46 -13.15
CA GLY A 115 0.74 11.64 -12.61
C GLY A 115 -0.05 12.38 -11.54
N VAL A 116 -1.09 11.76 -10.96
CA VAL A 116 -1.90 12.36 -9.89
C VAL A 116 -1.36 11.95 -8.53
N ILE A 117 -1.35 12.87 -7.57
CA ILE A 117 -1.03 12.59 -6.17
C ILE A 117 -2.32 12.32 -5.40
N ARG A 118 -2.29 11.29 -4.55
CA ARG A 118 -3.40 10.90 -3.68
C ARG A 118 -2.92 10.63 -2.26
N SER A 119 -3.90 10.52 -1.38
CA SER A 119 -3.74 10.45 0.05
C SER A 119 -4.66 9.35 0.60
N TYR A 120 -4.20 8.59 1.59
CA TYR A 120 -4.99 7.58 2.31
C TYR A 120 -4.65 7.61 3.79
N GLY A 121 -5.66 7.70 4.66
CA GLY A 121 -5.47 7.76 6.12
C GLY A 121 -4.87 9.06 6.64
N LEU A 122 -4.67 10.06 5.77
CA LEU A 122 -4.39 11.44 6.19
C LEU A 122 -5.63 11.98 6.90
N VAL A 123 -5.48 12.29 8.19
CA VAL A 123 -6.41 13.18 8.89
C VAL A 123 -6.39 14.47 8.08
N ALA A 124 -7.57 14.93 7.63
CA ALA A 124 -7.68 16.21 6.97
C ALA A 124 -6.99 17.26 7.86
N LEU A 125 -5.95 17.92 7.33
CA LEU A 125 -5.43 19.11 7.99
C LEU A 125 -6.64 20.05 8.15
N PRO A 126 -6.88 20.62 9.35
CA PRO A 126 -7.91 21.64 9.50
C PRO A 126 -7.69 22.66 8.39
N ASN A 127 -8.73 22.88 7.58
CA ASN A 127 -8.65 23.78 6.44
C ASN A 127 -7.97 25.10 6.88
N ASP A 128 -6.92 25.51 6.16
CA ASP A 128 -6.51 26.91 6.09
C ASP A 128 -7.65 27.69 5.39
N ASN A 129 -8.80 27.78 6.07
CA ASN A 129 -9.81 28.78 5.80
C ASN A 129 -9.27 30.10 6.38
N LYS A 130 -8.25 30.63 5.70
CA LYS A 130 -7.93 32.05 5.72
C LYS A 130 -7.78 32.49 4.27
N GLU A 131 -8.92 32.71 3.63
CA GLU A 131 -8.96 33.75 2.61
C GLU A 131 -9.03 35.12 3.31
N PRO A 132 -8.39 36.16 2.74
CA PRO A 132 -8.29 37.50 3.31
C PRO A 132 -9.63 38.26 3.35
#